data_AF-A0A0D8HLB0-F1
#
_entry.id   AF-A0A0D8HLB0-F1
#
_cell.length_a   1.000
_cell.length_b   1.000
_cell.length_c   1.000
_cell.angle_alpha   90.00
_cell.angle_beta   90.00
_cell.angle_gamma   90.00
#
_symmetry.space_group_name_H-M   'P 1'
#
loop_
_entity.id
_entity.type
_entity.pdbx_description
1 polymer ?
#
loop_
_entity_poly.entity_id
_entity_poly.type
_entity_poly.pdbx_seq_one_letter_code
_entity_poly.pdbx_strand_id
1 'polypeptide(L)'
;MPYAIRYGIYGTDGDASLVRGAELIRRAAVARGESVTSFVVQAATRAAEEEELVIERETLIPADFFDSLIAALDAPDEVPSALHELTSHPRYFIRR
;
A
#
# COMPACT_ATOMS: atom_id res chain seq x y z
N MET A 1 30.16 -34.90 -11.03
CA MET A 1 30.18 -33.45 -11.28
C MET A 1 29.59 -32.73 -10.07
N PRO A 2 30.37 -32.13 -9.15
CA PRO A 2 29.81 -31.36 -8.06
C PRO A 2 29.69 -29.86 -8.44
N TYR A 3 28.48 -29.30 -8.30
CA TYR A 3 28.21 -27.87 -8.44
C TYR A 3 28.70 -27.14 -7.18
N ALA A 4 29.70 -26.29 -7.32
CA ALA A 4 30.14 -25.36 -6.28
C ALA A 4 29.31 -24.07 -6.39
N ILE A 5 28.39 -23.85 -5.45
CA ILE A 5 27.68 -22.57 -5.34
C ILE A 5 28.58 -21.60 -4.57
N ARG A 6 29.14 -20.65 -5.32
CA ARG A 6 29.95 -19.53 -4.86
C ARG A 6 29.05 -18.53 -4.11
N TYR A 7 29.03 -18.58 -2.78
CA TYR A 7 28.49 -17.50 -1.95
C TYR A 7 29.48 -16.32 -1.98
N GLY A 8 29.28 -15.41 -2.93
CA GLY A 8 29.94 -14.11 -2.96
C GLY A 8 29.00 -13.04 -2.42
N ILE A 9 29.56 -12.19 -1.54
CA ILE A 9 29.15 -10.82 -1.19
C ILE A 9 27.86 -10.61 -0.36
N TYR A 10 27.98 -10.75 0.97
CA TYR A 10 27.18 -9.94 1.89
C TYR A 10 28.13 -9.11 2.76
N GLY A 11 28.02 -7.78 2.63
CA GLY A 11 28.75 -6.82 3.45
C GLY A 11 28.40 -6.96 4.92
N THR A 12 29.43 -6.82 5.76
CA THR A 12 29.42 -7.05 7.21
C THR A 12 28.51 -6.10 8.02
N ASP A 13 27.96 -5.05 7.39
CA ASP A 13 27.11 -4.06 8.06
C ASP A 13 25.60 -4.36 7.93
N GLY A 14 25.19 -5.11 6.89
CA GLY A 14 23.78 -5.50 6.71
C GLY A 14 23.34 -6.63 7.63
N ASP A 15 24.27 -7.51 7.99
CA ASP A 15 24.03 -8.70 8.80
C ASP A 15 23.63 -8.35 10.24
N ALA A 16 24.28 -7.35 10.85
CA ALA A 16 23.95 -6.92 12.21
C ALA A 16 22.52 -6.38 12.35
N SER A 17 22.00 -5.69 11.32
CA SER A 17 20.62 -5.18 11.31
C SER A 17 19.60 -6.33 11.22
N LEU A 18 19.86 -7.29 10.33
CA LEU A 18 19.00 -8.47 10.14
C LEU A 18 19.01 -9.38 11.37
N VAL A 19 20.17 -9.56 12.00
CA VAL A 19 20.30 -10.33 13.26
C VAL A 19 19.52 -9.67 14.40
N ARG A 20 19.57 -8.32 14.51
CA ARG A 20 18.73 -7.59 15.48
C ARG A 20 17.24 -7.72 15.17
N GLY A 21 16.86 -7.62 13.90
CA GLY A 21 15.48 -7.79 13.46
C GLY A 21 14.93 -9.18 13.80
N ALA A 22 15.69 -10.24 13.50
CA ALA A 22 15.33 -11.61 13.81
C ALA A 22 15.13 -11.83 15.33
N GLU A 23 15.98 -11.23 16.16
CA GLU A 23 15.85 -11.35 17.61
C GLU A 23 14.62 -10.62 18.16
N LEU A 24 14.32 -9.43 17.65
CA LEU A 24 13.10 -8.70 18.02
C LEU A 24 11.83 -9.47 17.66
N ILE A 25 11.79 -10.04 16.45
CA ILE A 25 10.67 -10.88 15.99
C ILE A 25 10.51 -12.10 16.90
N ARG A 26 11.60 -12.79 17.25
CA ARG A 26 11.55 -13.93 18.17
C ARG A 26 10.98 -13.55 19.53
N ARG A 27 11.47 -12.45 20.12
CA ARG A 27 10.98 -11.96 21.42
C ARG A 27 9.50 -11.59 21.37
N ALA A 28 9.06 -10.94 20.29
CA ALA A 28 7.66 -10.57 20.11
C ALA A 28 6.74 -11.78 19.95
N ALA A 29 7.16 -12.80 19.18
CA ALA A 29 6.43 -14.04 19.01
C ALA A 29 6.28 -14.80 20.36
N VAL A 30 7.36 -14.90 21.13
CA VAL A 30 7.34 -15.49 22.48
C VAL A 30 6.40 -14.73 23.41
N ALA A 31 6.45 -13.40 23.40
CA ALA A 31 5.57 -12.57 24.24
C ALA A 31 4.08 -12.75 23.91
N ARG A 32 3.74 -13.11 22.66
CA ARG A 32 2.38 -13.43 22.22
C ARG A 32 2.00 -14.90 22.34
N GLY A 33 2.92 -15.77 22.75
CA GLY A 33 2.67 -17.21 22.86
C GLY A 33 2.46 -17.91 21.53
N GLU A 34 2.96 -17.34 20.43
CA GLU A 34 2.81 -17.89 19.08
C GLU A 34 4.16 -18.25 18.45
N SER A 35 4.14 -19.07 17.39
CA SER A 35 5.37 -19.39 16.67
C SER A 35 5.86 -18.18 15.88
N VAL A 36 7.19 -18.09 15.68
CA VAL A 36 7.82 -17.02 14.88
C VAL A 36 7.19 -16.91 13.50
N THR A 37 6.93 -18.05 12.85
CA THR A 37 6.27 -18.09 11.54
C THR A 37 4.86 -17.51 11.60
N SER A 38 4.08 -17.88 12.61
CA SER A 38 2.71 -17.35 12.77
C SER A 38 2.72 -15.84 13.01
N PHE A 39 3.62 -15.36 13.88
CA PHE A 39 3.81 -13.94 14.14
C PHE A 39 4.14 -13.16 12.86
N VAL A 40 5.11 -13.64 12.07
CA VAL A 40 5.54 -12.97 10.84
C VAL A 40 4.43 -12.98 9.79
N VAL A 41 3.73 -14.10 9.61
CA VAL A 41 2.61 -14.19 8.66
C VAL A 41 1.50 -13.22 9.06
N GLN A 42 1.09 -13.20 10.33
CA GLN A 42 0.07 -12.26 10.79
C GLN A 42 0.50 -10.79 10.66
N ALA A 43 1.76 -10.48 10.97
CA ALA A 43 2.29 -9.12 10.81
C ALA A 43 2.28 -8.69 9.34
N ALA A 44 2.70 -9.57 8.43
CA ALA A 44 2.69 -9.30 6.99
C ALA A 44 1.26 -9.20 6.44
N THR A 45 0.33 -10.03 6.91
CA THR A 45 -1.10 -9.95 6.55
C THR A 45 -1.69 -8.61 7.00
N ARG A 46 -1.43 -8.18 8.23
CA ARG A 46 -1.91 -6.88 8.73
C ARG A 46 -1.35 -5.72 7.92
N ALA A 47 -0.03 -5.70 7.66
CA ALA A 47 0.58 -4.66 6.84
C ALA A 47 -0.04 -4.62 5.43
N ALA A 48 -0.29 -5.79 4.83
CA ALA A 48 -0.99 -5.85 3.56
C ALA A 48 -2.42 -5.29 3.67
N GLU A 49 -3.17 -5.63 4.72
CA GLU A 49 -4.56 -5.18 4.90
C GLU A 49 -4.70 -3.69 5.26
N GLU A 50 -3.78 -3.13 6.04
CA GLU A 50 -3.86 -1.78 6.60
C GLU A 50 -3.07 -0.74 5.79
N GLU A 51 -1.97 -1.13 5.13
CA GLU A 51 -1.06 -0.19 4.46
C GLU A 51 -1.12 -0.28 2.93
N GLU A 52 -1.16 -1.48 2.36
CA GLU A 52 -0.93 -1.68 0.91
C GLU A 52 -2.19 -2.04 0.11
N LEU A 53 -3.09 -2.86 0.67
CA LEU A 53 -4.32 -3.32 0.02
C LEU A 53 -5.56 -2.55 0.47
N VAL A 54 -5.40 -1.59 1.40
CA VAL A 54 -6.39 -0.51 1.49
C VAL A 54 -6.33 0.20 0.15
N ILE A 55 -7.22 -0.17 -0.76
CA ILE A 55 -7.61 0.69 -1.86
C ILE A 55 -7.86 2.02 -1.19
N GLU A 56 -7.03 3.01 -1.49
CA GLU A 56 -7.00 4.35 -0.92
C GLU A 56 -8.42 4.94 -1.04
N ARG A 57 -9.26 4.61 -0.06
CA ARG A 57 -10.68 5.01 0.02
C ARG A 57 -10.81 6.36 0.69
N GLU A 58 -9.73 6.82 1.30
CA GLU A 58 -9.60 8.11 1.92
C GLU A 58 -8.86 9.02 0.97
N THR A 59 -9.61 9.78 0.18
CA THR A 59 -9.03 10.92 -0.54
C THR A 59 -8.76 12.02 0.49
N LEU A 60 -7.51 12.14 0.94
CA LEU A 60 -7.09 13.27 1.75
C LEU A 60 -7.10 14.54 0.89
N ILE A 61 -8.03 15.43 1.18
CA ILE A 61 -8.17 16.73 0.51
C ILE A 61 -7.91 17.87 1.50
N PRO A 62 -7.32 18.99 1.05
CA PRO A 62 -7.21 20.20 1.87
C PRO A 62 -8.58 20.67 2.36
N ALA A 63 -8.63 21.27 3.56
CA ALA A 63 -9.88 21.76 4.14
C ALA A 63 -10.63 22.73 3.20
N ASP A 64 -9.91 23.68 2.60
CA ASP A 64 -10.49 24.65 1.67
C ASP A 64 -11.12 23.98 0.43
N PHE A 65 -10.56 22.86 -0.01
CA PHE A 65 -11.11 22.08 -1.12
C PHE A 65 -12.36 21.32 -0.69
N PHE A 66 -12.38 20.76 0.53
CA PHE A 66 -13.58 20.14 1.09
C PHE A 66 -14.72 21.14 1.21
N ASP A 67 -14.45 22.34 1.72
CA ASP A 67 -15.47 23.40 1.84
C ASP A 67 -16.01 23.80 0.47
N SER A 68 -15.13 23.94 -0.53
CA SER A 68 -15.52 24.23 -1.92
C SER A 68 -16.36 23.10 -2.52
N LEU A 69 -16.00 21.85 -2.24
CA LEU A 69 -16.73 20.67 -2.70
C LEU A 69 -18.14 20.63 -2.10
N ILE A 70 -18.28 20.86 -0.80
CA ILE A 70 -19.58 20.90 -0.13
C ILE A 70 -20.45 22.03 -0.71
N ALA A 71 -19.88 23.22 -0.90
CA ALA A 71 -20.61 24.33 -1.52
C ALA A 71 -21.11 24.01 -2.94
N ALA A 72 -20.30 23.31 -3.74
CA ALA A 72 -20.68 22.89 -5.10
C ALA A 72 -21.81 21.83 -5.13
N LEU A 73 -22.01 21.08 -4.04
CA LEU A 73 -23.14 20.15 -3.93
C LEU A 73 -24.46 20.89 -3.67
N ASP A 74 -24.43 21.97 -2.89
CA ASP A 74 -25.60 22.79 -2.60
C ASP A 74 -26.02 23.67 -3.80
N ALA A 75 -25.03 24.14 -4.58
CA ALA A 75 -25.25 24.91 -5.80
C ALA A 75 -24.38 24.35 -6.94
N PRO A 76 -24.89 23.36 -7.69
CA PRO A 76 -24.15 22.77 -8.81
C PRO A 76 -23.91 23.80 -9.91
N ASP A 77 -22.68 23.89 -10.39
CA ASP A 77 -22.35 24.70 -11.55
C ASP A 77 -23.01 24.17 -12.82
N GLU A 78 -23.25 25.08 -13.78
CA GLU A 78 -23.66 24.68 -15.12
C GLU A 78 -22.55 23.86 -15.78
N VAL A 79 -22.92 22.71 -16.33
CA VAL A 79 -21.98 21.82 -17.01
C VAL A 79 -21.40 22.56 -18.23
N PRO A 80 -20.07 22.75 -18.33
CA PRO A 80 -19.45 23.35 -19.49
C PRO A 80 -19.84 22.61 -20.79
N SER A 81 -20.14 23.36 -21.85
CA SER A 81 -20.57 22.80 -23.15
C SER A 81 -19.62 21.74 -23.69
N ALA A 82 -18.30 21.93 -23.52
CA ALA A 82 -17.29 20.97 -23.91
C ALA A 82 -17.42 19.61 -23.19
N LEU A 83 -17.85 19.58 -21.91
CA LEU A 83 -18.10 18.32 -21.21
C LEU A 83 -19.39 17.65 -21.71
N HIS A 84 -20.40 18.43 -22.07
CA HIS A 84 -21.64 17.91 -22.67
C HIS A 84 -21.36 17.20 -23.99
N GLU A 85 -20.52 17.79 -24.86
CA GLU A 85 -20.10 17.17 -26.12
C GLU A 85 -19.42 15.81 -25.91
N LEU A 86 -18.56 15.68 -24.90
CA LEU A 86 -17.87 14.42 -24.58
C LEU A 86 -18.81 13.31 -24.11
N THR A 87 -19.96 13.63 -23.51
CA THR A 87 -20.96 12.60 -23.13
C THR A 87 -21.64 11.96 -24.34
N SER A 88 -21.66 12.65 -25.48
CA SER A 88 -22.29 12.17 -26.72
C SER A 88 -21.39 11.21 -27.51
N HIS A 89 -20.12 11.07 -27.13
CA HIS A 89 -19.16 10.20 -27.81
C HIS A 89 -19.19 8.79 -27.20
N PRO A 90 -19.34 7.72 -28.00
CA PRO A 90 -19.26 6.35 -27.50
C PRO A 90 -17.85 6.11 -26.94
N ARG A 91 -17.76 5.79 -25.65
CA ARG A 91 -16.50 5.47 -24.99
C ARG A 91 -16.01 4.11 -25.48
N TYR A 92 -14.96 4.10 -26.30
CA TYR A 92 -14.26 2.87 -26.65
C TYR A 92 -13.23 2.55 -25.56
N PHE A 93 -13.58 1.63 -24.66
CA PHE A 93 -12.62 1.09 -23.70
C PHE A 93 -11.72 0.07 -24.42
N ILE A 94 -10.48 0.44 -24.72
CA ILE A 94 -9.47 -0.49 -25.22
C ILE A 94 -8.80 -1.12 -24.00
N ARG A 95 -9.18 -2.36 -23.67
CA ARG A 95 -8.43 -3.18 -22.71
C ARG A 95 -7.22 -3.76 -23.45
N ARG A 96 -6.01 -3.41 -23.01
CA ARG A 96 -4.75 -4.03 -23.47
C ARG A 96 -4.26 -5.02 -22.42
#